data_AF-A0A950JRI7-F1
#
_entry.id   AF-A0A950JRI7-F1
#
_cell.length_a   1.000
_cell.length_b   1.000
_cell.length_c   1.000
_cell.angle_alpha   90.00
_cell.angle_beta   90.00
_cell.angle_gamma   90.00
#
_symmetry.space_group_name_H-M   'P 1'
#
loop_
_entity.id
_entity.type
_entity.pdbx_description
1 polymer ?
#
loop_
_entity_poly.entity_id
_entity_poly.type
_entity_poly.pdbx_seq_one_letter_code
_entity_poly.pdbx_strand_id
1 'polypeptide(L)'
;MVHWRTLAAFLVTASLADCIGTTALSRLEQARPIGGPFSQALFKNYAALAHSFGAVGTPTSGTPFDADQSLQLGSMSADVADVANTYAQKALATAEGDEILPEQPDGALKDSDTLRIQLLRDLDKGRDKAPDHAARAQADYDCWLVNGRSDELRRASQKCHRSLNFTLAQLERDLADRPQASAAAAAPL
;
A
#
# COMPACT_ATOMS: atom_id res chain seq x y z
N MET A 1 -43.81 43.42 -33.88
CA MET A 1 -42.99 42.59 -34.80
C MET A 1 -41.63 43.24 -34.96
N VAL A 2 -40.61 42.76 -34.25
CA VAL A 2 -39.20 43.03 -34.55
C VAL A 2 -38.43 41.77 -34.17
N HIS A 3 -37.87 41.10 -35.17
CA HIS A 3 -37.04 39.91 -35.01
C HIS A 3 -35.59 40.36 -34.80
N TRP A 4 -34.95 39.98 -33.70
CA TRP A 4 -33.50 40.11 -33.54
C TRP A 4 -32.89 38.71 -33.38
N ARG A 5 -32.23 38.25 -34.44
CA ARG A 5 -31.41 37.04 -34.45
C ARG A 5 -30.04 37.44 -33.91
N THR A 6 -29.65 36.95 -32.74
CA THR A 6 -28.27 37.06 -32.25
C THR A 6 -27.64 35.67 -32.25
N LEU A 7 -26.75 35.47 -33.22
CA LEU A 7 -25.79 34.38 -33.28
C LEU A 7 -24.85 34.50 -32.07
N ALA A 8 -25.01 33.64 -31.07
CA ALA A 8 -24.00 33.45 -30.05
C ALA A 8 -23.05 32.34 -30.53
N ALA A 9 -21.85 32.76 -30.93
CA ALA A 9 -20.72 31.90 -31.23
C ALA A 9 -20.41 31.01 -30.01
N PHE A 10 -20.61 29.70 -30.13
CA PHE A 10 -20.09 28.75 -29.18
C PHE A 10 -18.56 28.70 -29.35
N LEU A 11 -17.88 29.39 -28.44
CA LEU A 11 -16.45 29.24 -28.18
C LEU A 11 -16.17 27.77 -27.89
N VAL A 12 -15.53 27.10 -28.85
CA VAL A 12 -14.86 25.82 -28.63
C VAL A 12 -13.65 26.11 -27.75
N THR A 13 -13.79 25.91 -26.45
CA THR A 13 -12.67 25.91 -25.51
C THR A 13 -11.78 24.71 -25.82
N ALA A 14 -10.59 24.98 -26.36
CA ALA A 14 -9.54 24.00 -26.55
C ALA A 14 -9.10 23.44 -25.18
N SER A 15 -9.34 22.16 -24.95
CA SER A 15 -8.82 21.41 -23.79
C SER A 15 -7.31 21.24 -23.96
N LEU A 16 -6.55 22.18 -23.40
CA LEU A 16 -5.10 22.07 -23.31
C LEU A 16 -4.72 21.07 -22.20
N ALA A 17 -4.05 20.00 -22.62
CA ALA A 17 -3.04 19.25 -21.88
C ALA A 17 -3.42 18.63 -20.50
N ASP A 18 -3.82 17.36 -20.53
CA ASP A 18 -3.80 16.46 -19.36
C ASP A 18 -2.59 15.50 -19.41
N CYS A 19 -1.41 16.03 -19.76
CA CYS A 19 -0.13 15.32 -19.64
C CYS A 19 0.61 15.71 -18.36
N ILE A 20 -0.12 15.93 -17.26
CA ILE A 20 0.52 16.01 -15.94
C ILE A 20 0.78 14.56 -15.53
N GLY A 21 2.05 14.15 -15.51
CA GLY A 21 2.46 12.83 -15.03
C GLY A 21 2.00 12.63 -13.59
N THR A 22 0.84 12.01 -13.40
CA THR A 22 0.28 11.72 -12.08
C THR A 22 1.16 10.66 -11.43
N THR A 23 1.86 11.07 -10.38
CA THR A 23 2.71 10.16 -9.60
C THR A 23 1.83 9.11 -8.94
N ALA A 24 2.38 7.94 -8.61
CA ALA A 24 1.64 6.90 -7.90
C ALA A 24 1.02 7.43 -6.59
N LEU A 25 1.70 8.37 -5.92
CA LEU A 25 1.20 9.03 -4.72
C LEU A 25 0.00 9.94 -4.99
N SER A 26 -0.01 10.70 -6.09
CA SER A 26 -1.16 11.54 -6.46
C SER A 26 -2.39 10.72 -6.82
N ARG A 27 -2.18 9.58 -7.50
CA ARG A 27 -3.26 8.61 -7.76
C ARG A 27 -3.77 7.98 -6.47
N LEU A 28 -2.88 7.68 -5.52
CA LEU A 28 -3.22 7.10 -4.23
C LEU A 28 -4.13 8.02 -3.40
N GLU A 29 -3.89 9.34 -3.42
CA GLU A 29 -4.75 10.32 -2.72
C GLU A 29 -6.19 10.35 -3.23
N GLN A 30 -6.40 10.00 -4.50
CA GLN A 30 -7.72 9.98 -5.14
C GLN A 30 -8.35 8.58 -5.13
N ALA A 31 -7.57 7.55 -4.81
CA ALA A 31 -8.02 6.17 -4.83
C ALA A 31 -9.06 5.91 -3.73
N ARG A 32 -10.12 5.20 -4.11
CA ARG A 32 -11.11 4.68 -3.17
C ARG A 32 -11.00 3.17 -3.18
N PRO A 33 -10.64 2.51 -2.07
CA PRO A 33 -10.49 1.07 -2.08
C PRO A 33 -11.83 0.39 -2.32
N ILE A 34 -11.87 -0.47 -3.33
CA ILE A 34 -12.97 -1.40 -3.55
C ILE A 34 -12.63 -2.75 -2.91
N GLY A 35 -13.65 -3.54 -2.58
CA GLY A 35 -13.47 -4.87 -2.01
C GLY A 35 -13.83 -4.99 -0.53
N GLY A 36 -13.52 -6.16 0.03
CA GLY A 36 -13.91 -6.54 1.38
C GLY A 36 -13.08 -5.86 2.49
N PRO A 37 -13.42 -6.13 3.77
CA PRO A 37 -12.73 -5.53 4.91
C PRO A 37 -11.20 -5.70 4.88
N PHE A 38 -10.71 -6.88 4.49
CA PHE A 38 -9.27 -7.13 4.33
C PHE A 38 -8.61 -6.21 3.31
N SER A 39 -9.17 -6.08 2.10
CA SER A 39 -8.62 -5.21 1.04
C SER A 39 -8.61 -3.74 1.48
N GLN A 40 -9.67 -3.28 2.15
CA GLN A 40 -9.72 -1.91 2.66
C GLN A 40 -8.66 -1.65 3.74
N ALA A 41 -8.47 -2.60 4.66
CA ALA A 41 -7.42 -2.51 5.68
C ALA A 41 -6.02 -2.57 5.06
N LEU A 42 -5.81 -3.43 4.06
CA LEU A 42 -4.53 -3.59 3.38
C LEU A 42 -4.16 -2.34 2.57
N PHE A 43 -5.14 -1.77 1.85
CA PHE A 43 -5.01 -0.47 1.19
C PHE A 43 -4.53 0.60 2.17
N LYS A 44 -5.21 0.71 3.32
CA LYS A 44 -4.87 1.70 4.35
C LYS A 44 -3.44 1.53 4.86
N ASN A 45 -3.00 0.29 5.09
CA ASN A 45 -1.65 0.00 5.56
C ASN A 45 -0.59 0.37 4.51
N TYR A 46 -0.77 -0.03 3.25
CA TYR A 46 0.17 0.33 2.18
C TYR A 46 0.18 1.83 1.87
N ALA A 47 -0.99 2.48 1.89
CA ALA A 47 -1.08 3.91 1.70
C ALA A 47 -0.32 4.67 2.80
N ALA A 48 -0.49 4.27 4.07
CA ALA A 48 0.25 4.83 5.18
C ALA A 48 1.77 4.63 5.03
N LEU A 49 2.21 3.44 4.59
CA LEU A 49 3.62 3.18 4.30
C LEU A 49 4.14 4.08 3.18
N ALA A 50 3.42 4.21 2.06
CA ALA A 50 3.80 5.09 0.96
C ALA A 50 3.92 6.57 1.43
N HIS A 51 2.94 7.06 2.18
CA HIS A 51 2.96 8.42 2.71
C HIS A 51 4.06 8.66 3.76
N SER A 52 4.57 7.62 4.43
CA SER A 52 5.65 7.77 5.42
C SER A 52 6.97 8.27 4.83
N PHE A 53 7.10 8.20 3.50
CA PHE A 53 8.24 8.70 2.74
C PHE A 53 8.07 10.17 2.27
N GLY A 54 6.92 10.81 2.53
CA GLY A 54 6.64 12.19 2.11
C GLY A 54 6.09 12.29 0.68
N ALA A 55 6.25 13.46 0.04
CA ALA A 55 5.82 13.70 -1.34
C ALA A 55 6.73 12.99 -2.34
N VAL A 56 6.56 11.69 -2.47
CA VAL A 56 7.28 10.82 -3.41
C VAL A 56 6.74 11.11 -4.81
N GLY A 57 7.38 12.03 -5.55
CA GLY A 57 6.74 12.46 -6.79
C GLY A 57 7.42 13.44 -7.74
N THR A 58 8.65 13.89 -7.54
CA THR A 58 9.33 14.55 -8.66
C THR A 58 10.19 13.52 -9.39
N PRO A 59 9.77 13.01 -10.57
CA PRO A 59 10.69 12.28 -11.43
C PRO A 59 11.88 13.19 -11.73
N THR A 60 13.09 12.74 -11.39
CA THR A 60 14.36 13.31 -11.85
C THR A 60 14.58 13.01 -13.33
N SER A 61 13.58 13.31 -14.16
CA SER A 61 13.71 13.38 -15.61
C SER A 61 14.05 14.83 -16.01
N GLY A 62 15.00 15.42 -15.31
CA GLY A 62 15.64 16.69 -15.68
C GLY A 62 17.01 16.38 -16.25
N THR A 63 17.30 16.92 -17.42
CA THR A 63 18.57 16.74 -18.13
C THR A 63 19.79 16.93 -17.20
N PRO A 64 20.91 16.18 -17.39
CA PRO A 64 22.08 16.20 -16.50
C PRO A 64 22.81 17.55 -16.34
N PHE A 65 22.34 18.61 -17.01
CA PHE A 65 23.05 19.89 -17.14
C PHE A 65 22.46 21.07 -16.33
N ASP A 66 21.39 20.88 -15.55
CA ASP A 66 20.91 21.88 -14.56
C ASP A 66 21.42 21.58 -13.13
N ALA A 67 22.57 20.90 -13.04
CA ALA A 67 23.09 20.28 -11.82
C ALA A 67 23.82 21.22 -10.85
N ASP A 68 23.89 22.53 -11.08
CA ASP A 68 24.74 23.42 -10.27
C ASP A 68 24.02 24.18 -9.14
N GLN A 69 22.68 24.23 -9.11
CA GLN A 69 21.93 24.91 -8.04
C GLN A 69 20.84 24.10 -7.32
N SER A 70 20.65 22.83 -7.66
CA SER A 70 19.60 21.98 -7.04
C SER A 70 20.13 21.01 -5.97
N LEU A 71 21.43 21.01 -5.70
CA LEU A 71 22.12 20.00 -4.87
C LEU A 71 21.93 20.13 -3.34
N GLN A 72 20.95 20.91 -2.85
CA GLN A 72 20.72 21.07 -1.40
C GLN A 72 19.27 21.06 -0.92
N LEU A 73 18.34 20.43 -1.65
CA LEU A 73 16.99 20.17 -1.13
C LEU A 73 16.58 18.71 -1.31
N GLY A 74 16.93 17.87 -0.33
CA GLY A 74 16.10 16.73 0.11
C GLY A 74 15.78 15.61 -0.89
N SER A 75 16.57 15.41 -1.94
CA SER A 75 16.38 14.27 -2.85
C SER A 75 16.60 12.95 -2.09
N MET A 76 15.53 12.16 -1.96
CA MET A 76 15.62 10.77 -1.52
C MET A 76 16.50 9.99 -2.51
N SER A 77 17.21 8.96 -2.03
CA SER A 77 17.95 8.06 -2.93
C SER A 77 16.98 7.33 -3.86
N ALA A 78 17.48 6.88 -5.02
CA ALA A 78 16.66 6.14 -5.98
C ALA A 78 16.04 4.88 -5.35
N ASP A 79 16.79 4.17 -4.51
CA ASP A 79 16.32 2.96 -3.82
C ASP A 79 15.17 3.28 -2.85
N VAL A 80 15.26 4.39 -2.12
CA VAL A 80 14.19 4.80 -1.20
C VAL A 80 12.95 5.26 -1.97
N ALA A 81 13.14 5.94 -3.10
CA ALA A 81 12.04 6.33 -3.98
C ALA A 81 11.33 5.10 -4.59
N ASP A 82 12.08 4.07 -4.99
CA ASP A 82 11.53 2.81 -5.48
C ASP A 82 10.72 2.06 -4.42
N VAL A 83 11.21 2.01 -3.18
CA VAL A 83 10.48 1.45 -2.04
C VAL A 83 9.16 2.18 -1.80
N ALA A 84 9.17 3.50 -1.81
CA ALA A 84 7.96 4.30 -1.62
C ALA A 84 6.95 4.08 -2.76
N ASN A 85 7.44 4.03 -4.01
CA ASN A 85 6.61 3.74 -5.17
C ASN A 85 6.04 2.31 -5.13
N THR A 86 6.79 1.32 -4.61
CA THR A 86 6.32 -0.05 -4.41
C THR A 86 5.09 -0.09 -3.50
N TYR A 87 5.10 0.62 -2.36
CA TYR A 87 3.92 0.68 -1.49
C TYR A 87 2.75 1.41 -2.15
N ALA A 88 3.01 2.50 -2.88
CA ALA A 88 1.95 3.22 -3.58
C ALA A 88 1.29 2.34 -4.64
N GLN A 89 2.07 1.57 -5.41
CA GLN A 89 1.57 0.62 -6.40
C GLN A 89 0.75 -0.51 -5.75
N LYS A 90 1.23 -1.09 -4.64
CA LYS A 90 0.47 -2.11 -3.89
C LYS A 90 -0.86 -1.56 -3.35
N ALA A 91 -0.85 -0.34 -2.83
CA ALA A 91 -2.06 0.31 -2.37
C ALA A 91 -3.05 0.50 -3.55
N LEU A 92 -2.60 1.05 -4.67
CA LEU A 92 -3.44 1.23 -5.86
C LEU A 92 -4.03 -0.09 -6.36
N ALA A 93 -3.21 -1.14 -6.50
CA ALA A 93 -3.68 -2.45 -6.93
C ALA A 93 -4.70 -3.04 -5.94
N THR A 94 -4.46 -2.91 -4.64
CA THR A 94 -5.45 -3.30 -3.61
C THR A 94 -6.76 -2.49 -3.76
N ALA A 95 -6.65 -1.20 -4.09
CA ALA A 95 -7.82 -0.34 -4.28
C ALA A 95 -8.62 -0.67 -5.54
N GLU A 96 -7.97 -1.24 -6.55
CA GLU A 96 -8.57 -1.75 -7.78
C GLU A 96 -9.19 -3.14 -7.62
N GLY A 97 -9.06 -3.74 -6.43
CA GLY A 97 -9.63 -5.04 -6.08
C GLY A 97 -8.71 -6.22 -6.37
N ASP A 98 -7.44 -5.98 -6.72
CA ASP A 98 -6.47 -7.04 -6.94
C ASP A 98 -6.14 -7.77 -5.64
N GLU A 99 -5.99 -9.09 -5.75
CA GLU A 99 -5.48 -9.89 -4.65
C GLU A 99 -3.95 -9.76 -4.55
N ILE A 100 -3.52 -8.95 -3.59
CA ILE A 100 -2.10 -8.79 -3.29
C ILE A 100 -1.65 -9.86 -2.31
N LEU A 101 -0.67 -10.66 -2.71
CA LEU A 101 -0.03 -11.66 -1.86
C LEU A 101 1.19 -11.07 -1.10
N PRO A 102 1.59 -11.66 0.03
CA PRO A 102 2.85 -11.31 0.70
C PRO A 102 4.05 -11.44 -0.24
N GLU A 103 4.97 -10.48 -0.12
CA GLU A 103 6.20 -10.37 -0.92
C GLU A 103 6.99 -11.67 -0.97
N GLN A 104 7.53 -11.98 -2.14
CA GLN A 104 8.43 -13.12 -2.29
C GLN A 104 9.81 -12.75 -1.72
N PRO A 105 10.42 -13.63 -0.91
CA PRO A 105 11.78 -13.42 -0.45
C PRO A 105 12.77 -13.59 -1.60
N ASP A 106 13.83 -12.79 -1.56
CA ASP A 106 14.99 -12.86 -2.45
C ASP A 106 16.17 -13.60 -1.82
N GLY A 107 16.00 -14.10 -0.59
CA GLY A 107 17.03 -14.77 0.19
C GLY A 107 17.95 -13.85 1.00
N ALA A 108 17.79 -12.52 0.93
CA ALA A 108 18.63 -11.58 1.66
C ALA A 108 18.35 -11.55 3.17
N LEU A 109 17.10 -11.81 3.57
CA LEU A 109 16.65 -11.80 4.96
C LEU A 109 16.47 -13.22 5.47
N LYS A 110 17.11 -13.52 6.60
CA LYS A 110 16.99 -14.84 7.23
C LYS A 110 15.55 -15.10 7.67
N ASP A 111 15.11 -16.35 7.50
CA ASP A 111 13.81 -16.87 7.92
C ASP A 111 12.58 -16.29 7.17
N SER A 112 12.79 -15.45 6.15
CA SER A 112 11.71 -14.81 5.38
C SER A 112 10.79 -15.84 4.70
N ASP A 113 11.34 -16.91 4.12
CA ASP A 113 10.55 -17.99 3.52
C ASP A 113 9.63 -18.68 4.52
N THR A 114 10.15 -18.98 5.72
CA THR A 114 9.38 -19.65 6.77
C THR A 114 8.24 -18.76 7.26
N LEU A 115 8.53 -17.49 7.53
CA LEU A 115 7.52 -16.52 7.94
C LEU A 115 6.47 -16.28 6.85
N ARG A 116 6.87 -16.28 5.57
CA ARG A 116 5.93 -16.18 4.45
C ARG A 116 4.95 -17.35 4.39
N ILE A 117 5.46 -18.57 4.51
CA ILE A 117 4.63 -19.78 4.48
C ILE A 117 3.64 -19.78 5.65
N GLN A 118 4.09 -19.38 6.84
CA GLN A 118 3.23 -19.22 8.01
C GLN A 118 2.15 -18.16 7.77
N LEU A 119 2.54 -16.97 7.33
CA LEU A 119 1.62 -15.89 7.03
C LEU A 119 0.58 -16.29 5.97
N LEU A 120 0.98 -16.94 4.88
CA LEU A 120 0.05 -17.40 3.84
C LEU A 120 -1.01 -18.37 4.39
N ARG A 121 -0.61 -19.28 5.29
CA ARG A 121 -1.54 -20.20 5.96
C ARG A 121 -2.54 -19.44 6.83
N ASP A 122 -2.09 -18.43 7.56
CA ASP A 122 -2.96 -17.67 8.44
C ASP A 122 -3.89 -16.74 7.64
N LEU A 123 -3.42 -16.18 6.53
CA LEU A 123 -4.22 -15.35 5.62
C LEU A 123 -5.39 -16.10 4.98
N ASP A 124 -5.26 -17.41 4.71
CA ASP A 124 -6.33 -18.26 4.17
C ASP A 124 -7.66 -18.10 4.94
N LYS A 125 -7.59 -17.97 6.27
CA LYS A 125 -8.75 -17.75 7.13
C LYS A 125 -8.82 -16.33 7.70
N GLY A 126 -7.67 -15.69 7.84
CA GLY A 126 -7.50 -14.38 8.46
C GLY A 126 -8.19 -13.28 7.68
N ARG A 127 -8.21 -13.37 6.35
CA ARG A 127 -8.89 -12.40 5.49
C ARG A 127 -10.38 -12.23 5.83
N ASP A 128 -11.05 -13.31 6.20
CA ASP A 128 -12.47 -13.30 6.57
C ASP A 128 -12.69 -13.12 8.07
N LYS A 129 -11.89 -13.81 8.90
CA LYS A 129 -12.12 -13.86 10.35
C LYS A 129 -11.56 -12.66 11.11
N ALA A 130 -10.41 -12.15 10.68
CA ALA A 130 -9.67 -11.10 11.36
C ALA A 130 -9.02 -10.16 10.34
N PRO A 131 -9.83 -9.53 9.46
CA PRO A 131 -9.34 -8.81 8.27
C PRO A 131 -8.30 -7.74 8.60
N ASP A 132 -8.49 -7.00 9.68
CA ASP A 132 -7.58 -5.91 10.09
C ASP A 132 -6.21 -6.46 10.52
N HIS A 133 -6.16 -7.50 11.35
CA HIS A 133 -4.89 -8.11 11.79
C HIS A 133 -4.23 -8.90 10.67
N ALA A 134 -5.00 -9.54 9.79
CA ALA A 134 -4.49 -10.21 8.59
C ALA A 134 -3.83 -9.20 7.65
N ALA A 135 -4.52 -8.11 7.32
CA ALA A 135 -3.97 -7.05 6.47
C ALA A 135 -2.75 -6.38 7.09
N ARG A 136 -2.76 -6.17 8.41
CA ARG A 136 -1.63 -5.58 9.11
C ARG A 136 -0.42 -6.51 9.13
N ALA A 137 -0.60 -7.80 9.41
CA ALA A 137 0.48 -8.78 9.39
C ALA A 137 1.11 -8.90 8.00
N GLN A 138 0.30 -8.87 6.93
CA GLN A 138 0.83 -8.83 5.56
C GLN A 138 1.62 -7.55 5.28
N ALA A 139 1.10 -6.38 5.64
CA ALA A 139 1.81 -5.12 5.42
C ALA A 139 3.12 -5.03 6.23
N ASP A 140 3.16 -5.56 7.46
CA ASP A 140 4.37 -5.58 8.29
C ASP A 140 5.43 -6.55 7.73
N TYR A 141 5.01 -7.71 7.20
CA TYR A 141 5.90 -8.65 6.51
C TYR A 141 6.47 -8.02 5.24
N ASP A 142 5.62 -7.48 4.37
CA ASP A 142 6.06 -6.79 3.15
C ASP A 142 6.98 -5.62 3.49
N CYS A 143 6.66 -4.87 4.54
CA CYS A 143 7.50 -3.76 4.97
C CYS A 143 8.90 -4.21 5.38
N TRP A 144 9.02 -5.35 6.08
CA TRP A 144 10.30 -5.92 6.46
C TRP A 144 11.14 -6.26 5.22
N LEU A 145 10.56 -6.92 4.22
CA LEU A 145 11.27 -7.29 2.99
C LEU A 145 11.60 -6.09 2.11
N VAL A 146 10.59 -5.28 1.77
CA VAL A 146 10.76 -4.16 0.83
C VAL A 146 11.75 -3.14 1.37
N ASN A 147 11.64 -2.73 2.64
CA ASN A 147 12.63 -1.84 3.25
C ASN A 147 13.99 -2.53 3.44
N GLY A 148 14.04 -3.86 3.49
CA GLY A 148 15.27 -4.63 3.62
C GLY A 148 16.16 -4.59 2.38
N ARG A 149 15.60 -4.22 1.21
CA ARG A 149 16.33 -4.05 -0.06
C ARG A 149 17.24 -2.82 -0.08
N SER A 150 17.00 -1.85 0.82
CA SER A 150 17.77 -0.62 0.93
C SER A 150 18.54 -0.57 2.25
N ASP A 151 19.85 -0.38 2.17
CA ASP A 151 20.72 -0.23 3.35
C ASP A 151 20.30 0.97 4.21
N GLU A 152 19.82 2.05 3.59
CA GLU A 152 19.33 3.27 4.24
C GLU A 152 18.08 2.98 5.09
N LEU A 153 17.23 2.06 4.63
CA LEU A 153 15.98 1.69 5.30
C LEU A 153 16.11 0.50 6.24
N ARG A 154 17.31 -0.06 6.43
CA ARG A 154 17.54 -1.21 7.32
C ARG A 154 16.96 -1.03 8.72
N ARG A 155 17.04 0.17 9.31
CA ARG A 155 16.42 0.45 10.63
C ARG A 155 14.89 0.39 10.59
N ALA A 156 14.27 0.85 9.50
CA ALA A 156 12.83 0.76 9.30
C ALA A 156 12.39 -0.69 9.03
N SER A 157 13.12 -1.43 8.20
CA SER A 157 12.95 -2.87 7.98
C SER A 157 12.93 -3.64 9.31
N GLN A 158 13.89 -3.38 10.21
CA GLN A 158 13.94 -4.04 11.53
C GLN A 158 12.79 -3.62 12.46
N LYS A 159 12.24 -2.40 12.33
CA LYS A 159 11.02 -2.01 13.05
C LYS A 159 9.82 -2.81 12.53
N CYS A 160 9.71 -2.97 11.20
CA CYS A 160 8.66 -3.77 10.59
C CYS A 160 8.73 -5.25 10.99
N HIS A 161 9.93 -5.84 11.05
CA HIS A 161 10.09 -7.21 11.56
C HIS A 161 9.60 -7.38 13.00
N ARG A 162 9.89 -6.42 13.89
CA ARG A 162 9.37 -6.46 15.26
C ARG A 162 7.85 -6.29 15.32
N SER A 163 7.30 -5.42 14.48
CA SER A 163 5.85 -5.26 14.34
C SER A 163 5.20 -6.55 13.85
N LEU A 164 5.77 -7.18 12.82
CA LEU A 164 5.33 -8.46 12.27
C LEU A 164 5.22 -9.54 13.36
N ASN A 165 6.25 -9.69 14.20
CA ASN A 165 6.22 -10.68 15.28
C ASN A 165 5.04 -10.47 16.23
N PHE A 166 4.65 -9.22 16.48
CA PHE A 166 3.49 -8.90 17.32
C PHE A 166 2.18 -9.15 16.57
N THR A 167 2.06 -8.70 15.33
CA THR A 167 0.82 -8.74 14.56
C THR A 167 0.49 -10.13 14.04
N LEU A 168 1.51 -10.93 13.69
CA LEU A 168 1.33 -12.34 13.33
C LEU A 168 0.82 -13.12 14.55
N ALA A 169 1.45 -12.96 15.72
CA ALA A 169 0.97 -13.59 16.94
C ALA A 169 -0.46 -13.16 17.31
N GLN A 170 -0.86 -11.92 17.00
CA GLN A 170 -2.22 -11.44 17.22
C GLN A 170 -3.21 -12.09 16.24
N LEU A 171 -2.87 -12.15 14.95
CA LEU A 171 -3.67 -12.86 13.95
C LEU A 171 -3.88 -14.33 14.35
N GLU A 172 -2.83 -15.01 14.77
CA GLU A 172 -2.90 -16.41 15.22
C GLU A 172 -3.84 -16.61 16.40
N ARG A 173 -3.85 -15.67 17.37
CA ARG A 173 -4.80 -15.71 18.49
C ARG A 173 -6.25 -15.56 18.03
N ASP A 174 -6.52 -14.58 17.18
CA ASP A 174 -7.85 -14.37 16.63
C ASP A 174 -8.36 -15.57 15.82
N LEU A 175 -7.45 -16.28 15.15
CA LEU A 175 -7.76 -17.50 14.41
C LEU A 175 -8.00 -18.71 15.31
N ALA A 176 -7.34 -18.76 16.47
CA ALA A 176 -7.46 -19.82 17.45
C ALA A 176 -8.76 -19.72 18.28
N ASP A 177 -9.24 -18.50 18.51
CA ASP A 177 -10.52 -18.26 19.19
C ASP A 177 -11.69 -18.76 18.33
N ARG A 178 -12.14 -19.98 18.61
CA ARG A 178 -13.41 -20.49 18.09
C ARG A 178 -14.57 -19.72 18.76
N PRO A 179 -15.69 -19.45 18.06
CA PRO A 179 -16.93 -19.13 18.75
C PRO A 179 -17.40 -20.38 19.54
N GLN A 180 -16.96 -20.51 20.79
CA GLN A 180 -17.54 -21.42 21.77
C GLN A 180 -18.90 -20.87 22.22
N ALA A 181 -19.92 -20.91 21.36
CA ALA A 181 -21.26 -20.46 21.75
C ALA A 181 -22.40 -21.37 21.30
N SER A 182 -22.16 -22.36 20.45
CA SER A 182 -23.25 -23.24 19.96
C SER A 182 -23.35 -24.60 20.65
N ALA A 183 -22.38 -24.98 21.51
CA ALA A 183 -22.38 -26.31 22.15
C ALA A 183 -22.99 -26.32 23.58
N ALA A 184 -23.22 -25.17 24.19
CA ALA A 184 -23.74 -25.07 25.57
C ALA A 184 -25.27 -24.91 25.67
N ALA A 185 -25.98 -24.73 24.55
CA ALA A 185 -27.43 -24.48 24.53
C ALA A 185 -28.31 -25.71 24.23
N ALA A 186 -27.71 -26.90 24.09
CA ALA A 186 -28.42 -28.13 23.67
C ALA A 186 -28.41 -29.25 24.74
N ALA A 187 -28.39 -28.90 26.03
CA ALA A 187 -28.69 -29.86 27.09
C ALA A 187 -30.14 -29.65 27.57
N PRO A 188 -31.11 -30.48 27.13
CA PRO A 188 -32.44 -30.49 27.71
C PRO A 188 -32.39 -31.15 29.10
N LEU A 189 -33.08 -30.53 30.07
CA LEU A 189 -33.54 -31.19 31.30
C LEU A 189 -34.82 -31.98 31.01
#